data_AF-A0A0B3AFN1-F1
#
_entry.id   AF-A0A0B3AFN1-F1
#
_cell.length_a   1.000
_cell.length_b   1.000
_cell.length_c   1.000
_cell.angle_alpha   90.00
_cell.angle_beta   90.00
_cell.angle_gamma   90.00
#
_symmetry.space_group_name_H-M   'P 1'
#
loop_
_entity.id
_entity.type
_entity.pdbx_description
1 polymer ?
#
loop_
_entity_poly.entity_id
_entity_poly.type
_entity_poly.pdbx_seq_one_letter_code
_entity_poly.pdbx_strand_id
1 'polypeptide(L)'
;MYELTGEGKRYLKHGLPEKRLIELIKERNGISMKDASGVLGNEFSIALQWCKKYKCIEVSHGNLILIEDKIRGIDEQTESMKDLAAGKELPEDVLQILIQRKLAEKKGEGIVERAERFAGKEIINLNTDIIKTGVWKKTRLKPYNVEAAGKTLHIGKRQPYNRFLQEARRKLVEMGFQEMTGPTIETEFWNFDALFQPQNHPSRDWTQTYSLKSTKEGSLPEKSIVERVKAAHENGGNTGSTGWQYKWDPRKAAQLMPRAHGTAVSARTMANKPDIPGKYFAILRCYRPDVIDATHGSEFNQTEGIVIDESLNFRALLGLLKEFAIEFAGTEKIKFMPDYYPFTEPSVQLSAKHPQLGWVEFGGAGIFREELTKPLGIDVPVIAWGLGIDRLAMFKLGINDIRDMFSQNLDWLRKQVIV
;
A
#
# COMPACT_ATOMS: atom_id res chain seq x y z
N MET A 1 -10.04 -35.50 -36.35
CA MET A 1 -11.35 -35.92 -36.86
C MET A 1 -12.31 -34.74 -36.71
N TYR A 2 -13.03 -34.35 -37.75
CA TYR A 2 -13.96 -33.21 -37.74
C TYR A 2 -15.40 -33.74 -37.75
N GLU A 3 -16.33 -32.99 -37.15
CA GLU A 3 -17.76 -33.34 -37.16
C GLU A 3 -18.64 -32.13 -37.49
N LEU A 4 -19.84 -32.38 -38.00
CA LEU A 4 -20.81 -31.30 -38.25
C LEU A 4 -21.37 -30.75 -36.94
N THR A 5 -21.43 -29.43 -36.84
CA THR A 5 -22.07 -28.72 -35.73
C THR A 5 -23.59 -28.94 -35.74
N GLY A 6 -24.28 -28.53 -34.68
CA GLY A 6 -25.75 -28.55 -34.63
C GLY A 6 -26.41 -27.78 -35.79
N GLU A 7 -25.81 -26.66 -36.21
CA GLU A 7 -26.26 -25.89 -37.38
C GLU A 7 -25.96 -26.62 -38.69
N GLY A 8 -24.76 -27.19 -38.85
CA GLY A 8 -24.40 -28.00 -40.02
C GLY A 8 -25.34 -29.18 -40.25
N LYS A 9 -25.72 -29.90 -39.18
CA LYS A 9 -26.71 -31.00 -39.24
C LYS A 9 -28.10 -30.50 -39.62
N ARG A 10 -28.51 -29.33 -39.12
CA ARG A 10 -29.81 -28.73 -39.43
C ARG A 10 -29.89 -28.31 -40.90
N TYR A 11 -28.87 -27.65 -41.43
CA TYR A 11 -28.84 -27.23 -42.83
C TYR A 11 -28.66 -28.40 -43.80
N LEU A 12 -28.03 -29.48 -43.38
CA LEU A 12 -28.00 -30.72 -44.15
C LEU A 12 -29.42 -31.30 -44.37
N LYS A 13 -30.29 -31.18 -43.36
CA LYS A 13 -31.67 -31.70 -43.40
C LYS A 13 -32.65 -30.75 -44.08
N HIS A 14 -32.53 -29.44 -43.85
CA HIS A 14 -33.49 -28.43 -44.31
C HIS A 14 -33.02 -27.62 -45.52
N GLY A 15 -31.79 -27.84 -45.99
CA GLY A 15 -31.14 -27.02 -47.01
C GLY A 15 -30.45 -25.79 -46.41
N LEU A 16 -29.39 -25.33 -47.07
CA LEU A 16 -28.68 -24.11 -46.69
C LEU A 16 -29.61 -22.87 -46.78
N PRO A 17 -29.52 -21.90 -45.85
CA PRO A 17 -30.35 -20.70 -45.87
C PRO A 17 -30.32 -19.94 -47.21
N GLU A 18 -29.15 -19.82 -47.84
CA GLU A 18 -28.99 -19.21 -49.15
C GLU A 18 -29.73 -19.96 -50.26
N LYS A 19 -29.77 -21.30 -50.21
CA LYS A 19 -30.47 -22.13 -51.20
C LYS A 19 -31.98 -21.97 -51.08
N ARG A 20 -32.49 -21.94 -49.84
CA ARG A 20 -33.91 -21.68 -49.56
C ARG A 20 -34.34 -20.27 -49.99
N LEU A 21 -33.47 -19.27 -49.80
CA LEU A 21 -33.71 -17.91 -50.30
C LEU A 21 -33.76 -17.88 -51.84
N ILE A 22 -32.87 -18.61 -52.52
CA ILE A 22 -32.87 -18.73 -53.98
C ILE A 22 -34.17 -19.40 -54.47
N GLU A 23 -34.60 -20.50 -53.86
CA GLU A 23 -35.86 -21.16 -54.22
C GLU A 23 -37.07 -20.24 -54.03
N LEU A 24 -37.12 -19.49 -52.93
CA LEU A 24 -38.17 -18.49 -52.67
C LEU A 24 -38.21 -17.37 -53.71
N ILE A 25 -37.05 -16.91 -54.19
CA ILE A 25 -37.00 -15.89 -55.24
C ILE A 25 -37.45 -16.48 -56.59
N LYS A 26 -37.11 -17.74 -56.90
CA LYS A 26 -37.55 -18.44 -58.12
C LYS A 26 -39.06 -18.64 -58.17
N GLU A 27 -39.66 -19.11 -57.07
CA GLU A 27 -41.10 -19.38 -56.99
C GLU A 27 -41.96 -18.12 -57.18
N ARG A 28 -41.45 -16.96 -56.74
CA ARG A 28 -42.20 -15.69 -56.76
C ARG A 28 -41.75 -14.72 -57.85
N ASN A 29 -40.79 -15.13 -58.68
CA ASN A 29 -40.19 -14.32 -59.73
C ASN A 29 -39.72 -12.93 -59.23
N GLY A 30 -39.05 -12.94 -58.07
CA GLY A 30 -38.69 -11.75 -57.29
C GLY A 30 -39.46 -11.64 -55.97
N ILE A 31 -38.77 -11.27 -54.89
CA ILE A 31 -39.41 -11.14 -53.55
C ILE A 31 -38.94 -9.88 -52.83
N SER A 32 -39.83 -9.24 -52.08
CA SER A 32 -39.45 -8.10 -51.24
C SER A 32 -38.58 -8.56 -50.07
N MET A 33 -37.68 -7.68 -49.61
CA MET A 33 -36.85 -7.94 -48.43
C MET A 33 -37.67 -8.25 -47.17
N LYS A 34 -38.87 -7.66 -47.06
CA LYS A 34 -39.75 -7.84 -45.91
C LYS A 34 -40.41 -9.23 -45.91
N ASP A 35 -40.84 -9.70 -47.07
CA ASP A 35 -41.48 -11.01 -47.21
C ASP A 35 -40.46 -12.15 -47.09
N ALA A 36 -39.26 -11.97 -47.65
CA ALA A 36 -38.18 -12.94 -47.51
C ALA A 36 -37.73 -13.07 -46.04
N SER A 37 -37.65 -11.95 -45.31
CA SER A 37 -37.39 -11.95 -43.86
C SER A 37 -38.49 -12.65 -43.07
N GLY A 38 -39.76 -12.48 -43.46
CA GLY A 38 -40.90 -13.15 -42.82
C GLY A 38 -40.88 -14.68 -42.94
N VAL A 39 -40.35 -15.21 -44.05
CA VAL A 39 -40.29 -16.66 -44.30
C VAL A 39 -39.03 -17.33 -43.72
N LEU A 40 -37.87 -16.67 -43.83
CA LEU A 40 -36.60 -17.22 -43.36
C LEU A 40 -36.28 -16.85 -41.90
N GLY A 41 -36.97 -15.86 -41.34
CA GLY A 41 -36.79 -15.40 -39.96
C GLY A 41 -35.33 -15.03 -39.67
N ASN A 42 -34.77 -15.61 -38.60
CA ASN A 42 -33.40 -15.36 -38.16
C ASN A 42 -32.32 -15.84 -39.15
N GLU A 43 -32.67 -16.71 -40.10
CA GLU A 43 -31.75 -17.24 -41.12
C GLU A 43 -31.64 -16.30 -42.33
N PHE A 44 -32.52 -15.29 -42.44
CA PHE A 44 -32.56 -14.36 -43.58
C PHE A 44 -31.28 -13.53 -43.72
N SER A 45 -30.74 -13.03 -42.61
CA SER A 45 -29.51 -12.22 -42.61
C SER A 45 -28.31 -13.02 -43.10
N ILE A 46 -28.22 -14.28 -42.69
CA ILE A 46 -27.18 -15.25 -43.09
C ILE A 46 -27.33 -15.56 -44.58
N ALA A 47 -28.53 -15.91 -45.03
CA ALA A 47 -28.83 -16.19 -46.43
C ALA A 47 -28.47 -15.02 -47.35
N LEU A 48 -28.85 -13.79 -46.97
CA LEU A 48 -28.57 -12.58 -47.74
C LEU A 48 -27.08 -12.29 -47.87
N GLN A 49 -26.32 -12.47 -46.78
CA GLN A 49 -24.88 -12.22 -46.77
C GLN A 49 -24.14 -13.19 -47.71
N TRP A 50 -24.51 -14.47 -47.69
CA TRP A 50 -23.92 -15.47 -48.58
C TRP A 50 -24.35 -15.27 -50.03
N CYS A 51 -25.63 -14.99 -50.29
CA CYS A 51 -26.10 -14.71 -51.64
C CYS A 51 -25.43 -13.48 -52.27
N LYS A 52 -25.15 -12.42 -51.48
CA LYS A 52 -24.34 -11.27 -51.92
C LYS A 52 -22.88 -11.65 -52.20
N LYS A 53 -22.27 -12.45 -51.32
CA LYS A 53 -20.87 -12.91 -51.48
C LYS A 53 -20.68 -13.76 -52.74
N TYR A 54 -21.64 -14.64 -53.04
CA TYR A 54 -21.66 -15.45 -54.28
C TYR A 54 -22.18 -14.67 -55.49
N LYS A 55 -22.61 -13.42 -55.32
CA LYS A 55 -23.18 -12.56 -56.36
C LYS A 55 -24.35 -13.23 -57.10
N CYS A 56 -25.17 -14.02 -56.40
CA CYS A 56 -26.31 -14.74 -56.99
C CYS A 56 -27.63 -13.97 -56.87
N ILE A 57 -27.63 -12.82 -56.19
CA ILE A 57 -28.79 -11.91 -56.08
C ILE A 57 -28.39 -10.46 -56.36
N GLU A 58 -29.32 -9.69 -56.94
CA GLU A 58 -29.26 -8.24 -57.10
C GLU A 58 -30.42 -7.58 -56.34
N VAL A 59 -30.18 -6.39 -55.78
CA VAL A 59 -31.20 -5.63 -55.04
C VAL A 59 -31.61 -4.44 -55.89
N SER A 60 -32.83 -4.48 -56.44
CA SER A 60 -33.42 -3.37 -57.22
C SER A 60 -34.69 -2.88 -56.52
N HIS A 61 -34.74 -1.61 -56.16
CA HIS A 61 -35.91 -0.95 -55.55
C HIS A 61 -36.54 -1.70 -54.36
N GLY A 62 -35.72 -2.37 -53.53
CA GLY A 62 -36.18 -3.12 -52.35
C GLY A 62 -36.59 -4.57 -52.61
N ASN A 63 -36.50 -5.04 -53.87
CA ASN A 63 -36.76 -6.42 -54.27
C ASN A 63 -35.45 -7.17 -54.56
N LEU A 64 -35.44 -8.45 -54.21
CA LEU A 64 -34.36 -9.40 -54.49
C LEU A 64 -34.64 -10.11 -55.82
N ILE A 65 -33.72 -9.98 -56.78
CA ILE A 65 -33.78 -10.61 -58.10
C ILE A 65 -32.60 -11.59 -58.23
N LEU A 66 -32.83 -12.74 -58.84
CA LEU A 66 -31.78 -13.75 -59.04
C LEU A 66 -30.91 -13.48 -60.26
N ILE A 67 -29.63 -13.82 -60.14
CA ILE A 67 -28.67 -13.89 -61.24
C ILE A 67 -28.35 -15.37 -61.46
N GLU A 68 -28.92 -15.97 -62.52
CA GLU A 68 -28.93 -17.44 -62.72
C GLU A 68 -27.54 -18.07 -62.91
N ASP A 69 -26.58 -17.34 -63.50
CA ASP A 69 -25.25 -17.87 -63.85
C ASP A 69 -24.35 -18.25 -62.65
N LYS A 70 -24.70 -17.87 -61.41
CA LYS A 70 -23.82 -17.98 -60.23
C LYS A 70 -24.30 -18.93 -59.13
N ILE A 71 -25.31 -19.76 -59.41
CA ILE A 71 -25.92 -20.66 -58.42
C ILE A 71 -25.03 -21.89 -58.10
N ARG A 72 -24.07 -22.24 -58.98
CA ARG A 72 -23.27 -23.49 -58.89
C ARG A 72 -22.43 -23.66 -57.61
N GLY A 73 -21.91 -22.58 -57.02
CA GLY A 73 -21.01 -22.66 -55.85
C GLY A 73 -21.69 -23.05 -54.51
N ILE A 74 -23.03 -23.05 -54.45
CA ILE A 74 -23.80 -23.37 -53.24
C ILE A 74 -24.06 -24.89 -53.14
N ASP A 75 -24.13 -25.58 -54.28
CA ASP A 75 -24.35 -27.02 -54.33
C ASP A 75 -23.11 -27.81 -53.86
N GLU A 76 -21.89 -27.33 -54.19
CA GLU A 76 -20.61 -27.92 -53.76
C GLU A 76 -20.46 -27.98 -52.22
N GLN A 77 -20.99 -26.99 -51.50
CA GLN A 77 -20.92 -26.94 -50.04
C GLN A 77 -21.93 -27.87 -49.37
N THR A 78 -23.09 -28.05 -50.00
CA THR A 78 -24.08 -29.03 -49.55
C THR A 78 -23.53 -30.44 -49.70
N GLU A 79 -22.80 -30.71 -50.78
CA GLU A 79 -22.13 -31.99 -51.03
C GLU A 79 -20.97 -32.22 -50.06
N SER A 80 -20.15 -31.21 -49.81
CA SER A 80 -19.07 -31.26 -48.81
C SER A 80 -19.58 -31.57 -47.40
N MET A 81 -20.73 -31.02 -46.99
CA MET A 81 -21.36 -31.36 -45.71
C MET A 81 -21.88 -32.82 -45.69
N LYS A 82 -22.38 -33.35 -46.80
CA LYS A 82 -22.79 -34.77 -46.90
C LYS A 82 -21.59 -35.71 -46.79
N ASP A 83 -20.48 -35.37 -47.46
CA ASP A 83 -19.26 -36.17 -47.40
C ASP A 83 -18.64 -36.18 -46.01
N LEU A 84 -18.64 -35.04 -45.31
CA LEU A 84 -18.22 -34.96 -43.91
C LEU A 84 -19.15 -35.77 -42.98
N ALA A 85 -20.47 -35.74 -43.21
CA ALA A 85 -21.44 -36.53 -42.46
C ALA A 85 -21.28 -38.05 -42.70
N ALA A 86 -20.86 -38.44 -43.90
CA ALA A 86 -20.57 -39.83 -44.27
C ALA A 86 -19.19 -40.31 -43.80
N GLY A 87 -18.41 -39.45 -43.12
CA GLY A 87 -17.10 -39.80 -42.58
C GLY A 87 -15.96 -39.84 -43.61
N LYS A 88 -16.16 -39.25 -44.79
CA LYS A 88 -15.10 -39.13 -45.80
C LYS A 88 -14.11 -38.01 -45.42
N GLU A 89 -12.83 -38.20 -45.75
CA GLU A 89 -11.83 -37.14 -45.61
C GLU A 89 -12.04 -36.06 -46.67
N LEU A 90 -12.13 -34.82 -46.19
CA LEU A 90 -12.22 -33.63 -47.04
C LEU A 90 -10.86 -32.95 -47.15
N PRO A 91 -10.56 -32.29 -48.28
CA PRO A 91 -9.42 -31.38 -48.40
C PRO A 91 -9.43 -30.30 -47.32
N GLU A 92 -8.25 -29.92 -46.81
CA GLU A 92 -8.10 -28.98 -45.68
C GLU A 92 -8.68 -27.59 -45.99
N ASP A 93 -8.58 -27.14 -47.24
CA ASP A 93 -9.18 -25.90 -47.74
C ASP A 93 -10.72 -25.91 -47.63
N VAL A 94 -11.36 -27.04 -47.93
CA VAL A 94 -12.81 -27.22 -47.80
C VAL A 94 -13.23 -27.27 -46.32
N LEU A 95 -12.45 -27.95 -45.48
CA LEU A 95 -12.68 -28.01 -44.03
C LEU A 95 -12.59 -26.63 -43.37
N GLN A 96 -11.61 -25.81 -43.75
CA GLN A 96 -11.47 -24.44 -43.24
C GLN A 96 -12.68 -23.59 -43.60
N ILE A 97 -13.24 -23.75 -44.81
CA ILE A 97 -14.47 -23.06 -45.22
C ILE A 97 -15.64 -23.50 -44.32
N LEU A 98 -15.82 -24.80 -44.07
CA LEU A 98 -16.90 -25.30 -43.20
C LEU A 98 -16.75 -24.83 -41.74
N ILE A 99 -15.53 -24.76 -41.22
CA ILE A 99 -15.24 -24.26 -39.85
C ILE A 99 -15.49 -22.75 -39.74
N GLN A 100 -15.05 -21.96 -40.72
CA GLN A 100 -15.32 -20.51 -40.75
C GLN A 100 -16.82 -20.21 -40.79
N ARG A 101 -17.61 -21.08 -41.43
CA ARG A 101 -19.06 -20.99 -41.49
C ARG A 101 -19.77 -21.54 -40.26
N LYS A 102 -19.03 -22.04 -39.27
CA LYS A 102 -19.55 -22.73 -38.07
C LYS A 102 -20.39 -23.98 -38.40
N LEU A 103 -20.16 -24.61 -39.56
CA LEU A 103 -20.88 -25.81 -40.02
C LEU A 103 -20.16 -27.10 -39.61
N ALA A 104 -18.85 -27.03 -39.37
CA ALA A 104 -18.04 -28.13 -38.87
C ALA A 104 -17.17 -27.66 -37.70
N GLU A 105 -16.88 -28.57 -36.77
CA GLU A 105 -15.96 -28.35 -35.66
C GLU A 105 -14.96 -29.50 -35.54
N LYS A 106 -13.79 -29.21 -34.95
CA LYS A 106 -12.80 -30.24 -34.67
C LYS A 106 -13.26 -31.03 -33.45
N LYS A 107 -13.42 -32.35 -33.60
CA LYS A 107 -13.72 -33.24 -32.48
C LYS A 107 -12.65 -33.06 -31.40
N GLY A 108 -13.08 -32.75 -30.18
CA GLY A 108 -12.16 -32.55 -29.05
C GLY A 108 -11.30 -33.79 -28.82
N GLU A 109 -9.99 -33.61 -28.73
CA GLU A 109 -9.06 -34.72 -28.49
C GLU A 109 -9.32 -35.37 -27.13
N GLY A 110 -9.41 -36.69 -27.14
CA GLY A 110 -9.60 -37.49 -25.93
C GLY A 110 -8.43 -37.34 -24.96
N ILE A 111 -8.65 -37.65 -23.68
CA ILE A 111 -7.60 -37.60 -22.65
C ILE A 111 -6.42 -38.51 -23.03
N VAL A 112 -6.69 -39.65 -23.67
CA VAL A 112 -5.69 -40.63 -24.13
C VAL A 112 -4.82 -40.07 -25.25
N GLU A 113 -5.42 -39.49 -26.30
CA GLU A 113 -4.69 -38.91 -27.44
C GLU A 113 -3.79 -37.74 -26.99
N ARG A 114 -4.25 -36.92 -26.03
CA ARG A 114 -3.45 -35.84 -25.45
C ARG A 114 -2.26 -36.35 -24.65
N ALA A 115 -2.42 -37.46 -23.93
CA ALA A 115 -1.34 -38.05 -23.15
C ALA A 115 -0.32 -38.80 -24.01
N GLU A 116 -0.74 -39.46 -25.09
CA GLU A 116 0.13 -40.18 -26.02
C GLU A 116 1.15 -39.27 -26.71
N ARG A 117 0.88 -37.97 -26.85
CA ARG A 117 1.87 -36.98 -27.34
C ARG A 117 3.14 -36.86 -26.50
N PHE A 118 3.04 -37.29 -25.24
CA PHE A 118 4.15 -37.28 -24.28
C PHE A 118 4.86 -38.64 -24.21
N ALA A 119 4.30 -39.69 -24.83
CA ALA A 119 4.94 -41.00 -24.88
C ALA A 119 6.28 -40.92 -25.64
N GLY A 120 7.34 -41.47 -25.04
CA GLY A 120 8.68 -41.46 -25.61
C GLY A 120 9.46 -40.13 -25.48
N LYS A 121 8.87 -39.08 -24.90
CA LYS A 121 9.56 -37.82 -24.62
C LYS A 121 9.99 -37.73 -23.16
N GLU A 122 11.02 -36.94 -22.89
CA GLU A 122 11.38 -36.60 -21.52
C GLU A 122 10.40 -35.54 -20.99
N ILE A 123 9.74 -35.84 -19.87
CA ILE A 123 8.71 -34.99 -19.29
C ILE A 123 9.29 -34.21 -18.11
N ILE A 124 9.05 -32.90 -18.08
CA ILE A 124 9.52 -31.98 -17.02
C ILE A 124 8.48 -31.82 -15.92
N ASN A 125 7.20 -31.64 -16.29
CA ASN A 125 6.10 -31.40 -15.35
C ASN A 125 4.98 -32.41 -15.60
N LEU A 126 4.42 -32.95 -14.51
CA LEU A 126 3.23 -33.80 -14.57
C LEU A 126 1.97 -32.93 -14.69
N ASN A 127 1.03 -33.37 -15.53
CA ASN A 127 -0.30 -32.77 -15.65
C ASN A 127 -1.38 -33.84 -15.41
N THR A 128 -2.62 -33.39 -15.25
CA THR A 128 -3.77 -34.26 -14.93
C THR A 128 -3.98 -35.37 -15.96
N ASP A 129 -3.77 -35.10 -17.25
CA ASP A 129 -4.01 -36.07 -18.33
C ASP A 129 -2.95 -37.18 -18.33
N ILE A 130 -1.67 -36.82 -18.14
CA ILE A 130 -0.55 -37.77 -18.01
C ILE A 130 -0.75 -38.68 -16.79
N ILE A 131 -1.22 -38.12 -15.67
CA ILE A 131 -1.49 -38.87 -14.43
C ILE A 131 -2.61 -39.89 -14.65
N LYS A 132 -3.75 -39.45 -15.20
CA LYS A 132 -4.94 -40.30 -15.41
C LYS A 132 -4.71 -41.45 -16.39
N THR A 133 -3.89 -41.23 -17.40
CA THR A 133 -3.60 -42.22 -18.46
C THR A 133 -2.45 -43.16 -18.10
N GLY A 134 -1.68 -42.86 -17.06
CA GLY A 134 -0.53 -43.67 -16.65
C GLY A 134 0.68 -43.59 -17.59
N VAL A 135 0.66 -42.67 -18.57
CA VAL A 135 1.78 -42.47 -19.53
C VAL A 135 3.09 -42.18 -18.81
N TRP A 136 3.05 -41.48 -17.68
CA TRP A 136 4.23 -41.19 -16.86
C TRP A 136 5.04 -42.42 -16.45
N LYS A 137 4.41 -43.60 -16.32
CA LYS A 137 5.09 -44.86 -15.98
C LYS A 137 5.98 -45.38 -17.11
N LYS A 138 5.70 -44.99 -18.36
CA LYS A 138 6.38 -45.45 -19.58
C LYS A 138 7.33 -44.39 -20.15
N THR A 139 7.44 -43.23 -19.51
CA THR A 139 8.23 -42.09 -19.97
C THR A 139 9.31 -41.73 -18.96
N ARG A 140 10.44 -41.22 -19.43
CA ARG A 140 11.52 -40.74 -18.56
C ARG A 140 11.15 -39.37 -17.99
N LEU A 141 11.17 -39.25 -16.67
CA LEU A 141 11.01 -37.97 -15.97
C LEU A 141 12.38 -37.33 -15.81
N LYS A 142 12.51 -36.05 -16.17
CA LYS A 142 13.76 -35.32 -15.97
C LYS A 142 14.02 -35.15 -14.46
N PRO A 143 15.20 -35.53 -13.93
CA PRO A 143 15.52 -35.31 -12.53
C PRO A 143 15.49 -33.82 -12.17
N TYR A 144 14.88 -33.48 -11.03
CA TYR A 144 14.86 -32.12 -10.52
C TYR A 144 16.16 -31.85 -9.74
N ASN A 145 16.84 -30.75 -10.05
CA ASN A 145 18.00 -30.33 -9.26
C ASN A 145 17.53 -29.73 -7.93
N VAL A 146 17.69 -30.49 -6.85
CA VAL A 146 17.31 -30.07 -5.49
C VAL A 146 18.22 -28.98 -4.89
N GLU A 147 19.41 -28.78 -5.45
CA GLU A 147 20.34 -27.73 -5.02
C GLU A 147 20.04 -26.37 -5.67
N ALA A 148 19.22 -26.35 -6.72
CA ALA A 148 18.83 -25.12 -7.38
C ALA A 148 17.97 -24.27 -6.45
N ALA A 149 18.27 -22.97 -6.37
CA ALA A 149 17.42 -22.03 -5.66
C ALA A 149 16.00 -22.08 -6.24
N GLY A 150 15.04 -22.39 -5.38
CA GLY A 150 13.62 -22.36 -5.74
C GLY A 150 13.17 -20.96 -6.14
N LYS A 151 11.97 -20.87 -6.74
CA LYS A 151 11.37 -19.58 -7.06
C LYS A 151 11.13 -18.77 -5.79
N THR A 152 11.74 -17.60 -5.68
CA THR A 152 11.45 -16.65 -4.59
C THR A 152 10.00 -16.21 -4.66
N LEU A 153 9.24 -16.46 -3.60
CA LEU A 153 7.86 -15.99 -3.47
C LEU A 153 7.86 -14.65 -2.72
N HIS A 154 7.33 -13.62 -3.36
CA HIS A 154 7.14 -12.31 -2.73
C HIS A 154 5.75 -12.22 -2.10
N ILE A 155 5.64 -12.64 -0.85
CA ILE A 155 4.40 -12.51 -0.08
C ILE A 155 4.19 -11.05 0.36
N GLY A 156 2.93 -10.68 0.63
CA GLY A 156 2.60 -9.38 1.21
C GLY A 156 3.27 -9.23 2.58
N LYS A 157 3.92 -8.09 2.81
CA LYS A 157 4.63 -7.84 4.06
C LYS A 157 4.52 -6.40 4.54
N ARG A 158 4.59 -6.23 5.86
CA ARG A 158 4.64 -4.91 6.48
C ARG A 158 6.00 -4.25 6.20
N GLN A 159 5.99 -2.92 6.11
CA GLN A 159 7.21 -2.15 6.01
C GLN A 159 8.03 -2.36 7.31
N PRO A 160 9.35 -2.70 7.23
CA PRO A 160 10.13 -3.14 8.39
C PRO A 160 10.18 -2.10 9.53
N TYR A 161 10.35 -0.83 9.17
CA TYR A 161 10.39 0.26 10.13
C TYR A 161 9.03 0.51 10.80
N ASN A 162 7.91 0.40 10.07
CA ASN A 162 6.58 0.49 10.65
C ASN A 162 6.35 -0.65 11.66
N ARG A 163 6.78 -1.88 11.34
CA ARG A 163 6.73 -2.95 12.35
C ARG A 163 7.55 -2.61 13.58
N PHE A 164 8.76 -2.09 13.42
CA PHE A 164 9.58 -1.65 14.55
C PHE A 164 8.86 -0.59 15.42
N LEU A 165 8.23 0.41 14.80
CA LEU A 165 7.42 1.39 15.52
C LEU A 165 6.23 0.76 16.26
N GLN A 166 5.58 -0.24 15.65
CA GLN A 166 4.48 -0.97 16.31
C GLN A 166 4.97 -1.80 17.51
N GLU A 167 6.15 -2.42 17.41
CA GLU A 167 6.77 -3.13 18.53
C GLU A 167 7.13 -2.17 19.67
N ALA A 168 7.71 -1.01 19.34
CA ALA A 168 8.03 0.00 20.33
C ALA A 168 6.78 0.54 21.03
N ARG A 169 5.72 0.83 20.26
CA ARG A 169 4.39 1.20 20.79
C ARG A 169 3.86 0.13 21.74
N ARG A 170 3.90 -1.14 21.34
CA ARG A 170 3.39 -2.25 22.16
C ARG A 170 4.14 -2.34 23.49
N LYS A 171 5.47 -2.24 23.47
CA LYS A 171 6.28 -2.23 24.70
C LYS A 171 5.91 -1.10 25.65
N LEU A 172 5.73 0.12 25.14
CA LEU A 172 5.34 1.26 25.97
C LEU A 172 3.97 1.07 26.60
N VAL A 173 3.01 0.50 25.86
CA VAL A 173 1.69 0.12 26.39
C VAL A 173 1.81 -0.98 27.46
N GLU A 174 2.64 -2.01 27.22
CA GLU A 174 2.93 -3.07 28.21
C GLU A 174 3.56 -2.50 29.50
N MET A 175 4.33 -1.41 29.40
CA MET A 175 4.88 -0.66 30.55
C MET A 175 3.86 0.26 31.25
N GLY A 176 2.61 0.28 30.76
CA GLY A 176 1.51 1.07 31.32
C GLY A 176 1.41 2.50 30.81
N PHE A 177 2.09 2.86 29.71
CA PHE A 177 1.95 4.17 29.08
C PHE A 177 0.72 4.22 28.16
N GLN A 178 0.06 5.37 28.14
CA GLN A 178 -1.07 5.68 27.25
C GLN A 178 -0.59 6.52 26.05
N GLU A 179 -1.01 6.19 24.84
CA GLU A 179 -0.56 6.89 23.62
C GLU A 179 -1.29 8.25 23.48
N MET A 180 -0.51 9.33 23.39
CA MET A 180 -0.98 10.68 23.12
C MET A 180 -1.03 10.95 21.62
N THR A 181 -1.94 11.82 21.20
CA THR A 181 -2.06 12.27 19.81
C THR A 181 -2.00 13.78 19.73
N GLY A 182 -1.43 14.32 18.65
CA GLY A 182 -1.42 15.76 18.38
C GLY A 182 -1.22 16.09 16.91
N PRO A 183 -1.44 17.36 16.53
CA PRO A 183 -1.43 17.79 15.13
C PRO A 183 -0.02 17.99 14.57
N THR A 184 0.25 17.52 13.35
CA THR A 184 1.55 17.71 12.68
C THR A 184 1.98 19.18 12.59
N ILE A 185 1.02 20.08 12.36
CA ILE A 185 1.23 21.52 12.39
C ILE A 185 0.83 22.03 13.78
N GLU A 186 1.76 22.71 14.42
CA GLU A 186 1.60 23.33 15.73
C GLU A 186 1.64 24.85 15.63
N THR A 187 1.06 25.52 16.62
CA THR A 187 1.38 26.93 16.89
C THR A 187 2.70 26.98 17.67
N GLU A 188 3.52 28.02 17.48
CA GLU A 188 4.71 28.28 18.30
C GLU A 188 4.40 28.28 19.80
N PHE A 189 3.18 28.66 20.18
CA PHE A 189 2.69 28.55 21.54
C PHE A 189 2.89 27.13 22.10
N TRP A 190 2.40 26.10 21.42
CA TRP A 190 2.50 24.72 21.90
C TRP A 190 3.89 24.13 21.67
N ASN A 191 4.54 24.48 20.56
CA ASN A 191 5.87 23.94 20.26
C ASN A 191 6.95 24.54 21.17
N PHE A 192 6.80 25.76 21.68
CA PHE A 192 7.85 26.43 22.45
C PHE A 192 7.36 27.15 23.71
N ASP A 193 6.38 28.05 23.61
CA ASP A 193 6.01 28.92 24.75
C ASP A 193 5.44 28.13 25.93
N ALA A 194 4.56 27.17 25.67
CA ALA A 194 3.98 26.26 26.66
C ALA A 194 5.03 25.36 27.31
N LEU A 195 6.20 25.21 26.69
CA LEU A 195 7.36 24.52 27.23
C LEU A 195 8.31 25.48 27.98
N PHE A 196 7.88 26.69 28.30
CA PHE A 196 8.71 27.69 28.96
C PHE A 196 10.02 28.05 28.20
N GLN A 197 10.12 27.72 26.91
CA GLN A 197 11.28 28.08 26.11
C GLN A 197 11.15 29.52 25.61
N PRO A 198 12.11 30.43 25.78
CA PRO A 198 11.91 31.85 25.50
C PRO A 198 11.77 32.18 24.00
N GLN A 199 11.10 33.30 23.66
CA GLN A 199 10.82 33.72 22.27
C GLN A 199 12.03 34.23 21.49
N ASN A 200 13.17 34.45 22.14
CA ASN A 200 14.45 34.78 21.52
C ASN A 200 15.42 33.59 21.49
N HIS A 201 14.94 32.37 21.77
CA HIS A 201 15.78 31.18 21.77
C HIS A 201 16.27 30.84 20.34
N PRO A 202 17.56 30.52 20.13
CA PRO A 202 18.11 30.24 18.79
C PRO A 202 17.42 29.08 18.07
N SER A 203 16.86 28.11 18.81
CA SER A 203 16.13 27.00 18.19
C SER A 203 14.81 27.42 17.52
N ARG A 204 14.35 28.68 17.69
CA ARG A 204 13.20 29.23 16.96
C ARG A 204 13.61 29.90 15.65
N ASP A 205 14.91 30.02 15.38
CA ASP A 205 15.39 30.62 14.14
C ASP A 205 15.07 29.73 12.95
N TRP A 206 15.02 30.36 11.77
CA TRP A 206 14.75 29.71 10.49
C TRP A 206 15.77 28.62 10.11
N THR A 207 16.95 28.63 10.73
CA THR A 207 17.98 27.60 10.58
C THR A 207 17.71 26.35 11.39
N GLN A 208 16.71 26.37 12.28
CA GLN A 208 16.39 25.29 13.22
C GLN A 208 14.93 24.83 13.10
N THR A 209 14.05 25.66 12.52
CA THR A 209 12.62 25.38 12.40
C THR A 209 12.07 25.78 11.04
N TYR A 210 11.07 25.03 10.58
CA TYR A 210 10.34 25.39 9.37
C TYR A 210 9.23 26.38 9.69
N SER A 211 8.99 27.32 8.77
CA SER A 211 7.83 28.22 8.79
C SER A 211 6.88 27.91 7.63
N LEU A 212 5.59 28.17 7.83
CA LEU A 212 4.60 28.00 6.77
C LEU A 212 4.54 29.23 5.84
N LYS A 213 4.48 28.99 4.53
CA LYS A 213 4.41 30.06 3.52
C LYS A 213 3.01 30.69 3.41
N SER A 214 1.95 29.87 3.46
CA SER A 214 0.56 30.29 3.18
C SER A 214 -0.18 30.70 4.46
N THR A 215 -0.61 29.73 5.26
CA THR A 215 -1.34 29.97 6.52
C THR A 215 -0.33 30.17 7.63
N LYS A 216 -0.13 31.43 8.04
CA LYS A 216 0.91 31.80 8.99
C LYS A 216 0.45 31.82 10.44
N GLU A 217 -0.84 32.04 10.69
CA GLU A 217 -1.37 32.22 12.04
C GLU A 217 -2.45 31.19 12.34
N GLY A 218 -2.43 30.67 13.56
CA GLY A 218 -3.39 29.72 14.10
C GLY A 218 -4.09 30.26 15.34
N SER A 219 -5.08 29.50 15.81
CA SER A 219 -5.80 29.84 17.04
C SER A 219 -4.98 29.44 18.26
N LEU A 220 -4.75 30.40 19.16
CA LEU A 220 -4.23 30.14 20.50
C LEU A 220 -5.27 29.36 21.32
N PRO A 221 -4.83 28.62 22.36
CA PRO A 221 -5.75 27.91 23.24
C PRO A 221 -6.55 28.86 24.14
N GLU A 222 -7.25 28.31 25.13
CA GLU A 222 -8.04 29.08 26.09
C GLU A 222 -7.23 30.25 26.66
N LYS A 223 -7.85 31.44 26.66
CA LYS A 223 -7.21 32.69 27.09
C LYS A 223 -6.56 32.59 28.47
N SER A 224 -7.17 31.83 29.38
CA SER A 224 -6.62 31.62 30.73
C SER A 224 -5.27 30.90 30.71
N ILE A 225 -5.08 29.90 29.83
CA ILE A 225 -3.80 29.19 29.65
C ILE A 225 -2.77 30.16 29.08
N VAL A 226 -3.13 30.91 28.04
CA VAL A 226 -2.24 31.88 27.39
C VAL A 226 -1.76 32.94 28.37
N GLU A 227 -2.65 33.47 29.22
CA GLU A 227 -2.31 34.48 30.23
C GLU A 227 -1.38 33.92 31.31
N ARG A 228 -1.59 32.67 31.76
CA ARG A 228 -0.70 32.03 32.74
C ARG A 228 0.68 31.75 32.14
N VAL A 229 0.75 31.25 30.90
CA VAL A 229 2.04 31.04 30.20
C VAL A 229 2.76 32.37 29.98
N LYS A 230 2.04 33.40 29.52
CA LYS A 230 2.58 34.76 29.41
C LYS A 230 3.18 35.23 30.75
N ALA A 231 2.42 35.11 31.85
CA ALA A 231 2.91 35.53 33.17
C ALA A 231 4.17 34.75 33.58
N ALA A 232 4.19 33.42 33.39
CA ALA A 232 5.37 32.61 33.65
C ALA A 232 6.61 33.12 32.88
N HIS A 233 6.45 33.45 31.59
CA HIS A 233 7.53 34.00 30.77
C HIS A 233 7.97 35.41 31.20
N GLU A 234 7.05 36.32 31.46
CA GLU A 234 7.40 37.73 31.73
C GLU A 234 7.94 37.93 33.16
N ASN A 235 7.34 37.30 34.16
CA ASN A 235 7.61 37.56 35.58
C ASN A 235 7.61 36.32 36.48
N GLY A 236 7.56 35.12 35.90
CA GLY A 236 7.55 33.85 36.63
C GLY A 236 6.16 33.41 37.12
N GLY A 237 5.14 34.25 37.03
CA GLY A 237 3.77 33.88 37.41
C GLY A 237 3.66 33.44 38.88
N ASN A 238 3.08 32.28 39.13
CA ASN A 238 2.86 31.71 40.47
C ASN A 238 3.88 30.61 40.86
N THR A 239 5.03 30.55 40.19
CA THR A 239 5.99 29.43 40.36
C THR A 239 7.12 29.74 41.34
N GLY A 240 7.29 31.01 41.73
CA GLY A 240 8.45 31.46 42.51
C GLY A 240 9.70 31.75 41.67
N SER A 241 9.63 31.54 40.35
CA SER A 241 10.65 31.96 39.39
C SER A 241 10.59 33.47 39.12
N THR A 242 11.65 34.04 38.57
CA THR A 242 11.65 35.43 38.05
C THR A 242 11.12 35.52 36.61
N GLY A 243 10.88 34.38 35.96
CA GLY A 243 10.63 34.33 34.52
C GLY A 243 11.85 34.73 33.70
N TRP A 244 11.63 34.98 32.41
CA TRP A 244 12.64 35.41 31.44
C TRP A 244 12.79 36.93 31.33
N GLN A 245 11.92 37.71 31.99
CA GLN A 245 12.02 39.17 32.08
C GLN A 245 12.03 39.91 30.73
N TYR A 246 11.30 39.39 29.74
CA TYR A 246 11.02 40.05 28.46
C TYR A 246 9.53 40.28 28.27
N LYS A 247 9.15 41.05 27.26
CA LYS A 247 7.75 41.23 26.87
C LYS A 247 7.32 40.13 25.92
N TRP A 248 6.36 39.30 26.33
CA TRP A 248 5.89 38.17 25.56
C TRP A 248 4.97 38.63 24.41
N ASP A 249 5.25 38.17 23.19
CA ASP A 249 4.50 38.55 21.99
C ASP A 249 3.46 37.47 21.61
N PRO A 250 2.15 37.74 21.71
CA PRO A 250 1.11 36.80 21.29
C PRO A 250 1.11 36.50 19.79
N ARG A 251 1.62 37.43 18.95
CA ARG A 251 1.66 37.23 17.49
C ARG A 251 2.66 36.16 17.11
N LYS A 252 3.83 36.13 17.77
CA LYS A 252 4.81 35.04 17.62
C LYS A 252 4.23 33.70 18.03
N ALA A 253 3.59 33.66 19.20
CA ALA A 253 2.97 32.45 19.73
C ALA A 253 1.89 31.86 18.81
N ALA A 254 1.16 32.72 18.09
CA ALA A 254 0.13 32.31 17.14
C ALA A 254 0.69 31.77 15.81
N GLN A 255 2.00 31.90 15.54
CA GLN A 255 2.58 31.45 14.27
C GLN A 255 2.49 29.93 14.12
N LEU A 256 2.09 29.47 12.94
CA LEU A 256 2.00 28.05 12.62
C LEU A 256 3.32 27.53 12.05
N MET A 257 3.71 26.35 12.50
CA MET A 257 4.91 25.64 12.07
C MET A 257 4.69 24.12 12.04
N PRO A 258 5.38 23.37 11.16
CA PRO A 258 5.56 21.94 11.36
C PRO A 258 6.27 21.71 12.70
N ARG A 259 5.76 20.78 13.52
CA ARG A 259 6.33 20.50 14.84
C ARG A 259 7.82 20.12 14.77
N ALA A 260 8.64 20.75 15.59
CA ALA A 260 10.08 20.51 15.62
C ALA A 260 10.47 19.33 16.53
N HIS A 261 9.62 18.99 17.49
CA HIS A 261 9.80 17.89 18.44
C HIS A 261 8.45 17.45 18.99
N GLY A 262 8.41 16.23 19.56
CA GLY A 262 7.20 15.68 20.15
C GLY A 262 6.64 16.52 21.30
N THR A 263 7.51 17.11 22.14
CA THR A 263 7.18 17.70 23.45
C THR A 263 5.99 18.66 23.46
N ALA A 264 5.66 19.27 22.32
CA ALA A 264 4.42 20.02 22.12
C ALA A 264 3.15 19.22 22.49
N VAL A 265 3.11 17.93 22.17
CA VAL A 265 2.00 17.02 22.51
C VAL A 265 1.95 16.74 24.00
N SER A 266 3.11 16.62 24.65
CA SER A 266 3.18 16.51 26.11
C SER A 266 2.54 17.74 26.78
N ALA A 267 2.85 18.96 26.32
CA ALA A 267 2.21 20.18 26.81
C ALA A 267 0.69 20.22 26.57
N ARG A 268 0.23 19.84 25.38
CA ARG A 268 -1.20 19.72 25.06
C ARG A 268 -1.90 18.72 25.96
N THR A 269 -1.26 17.59 26.22
CA THR A 269 -1.82 16.53 27.06
C THR A 269 -2.00 17.03 28.49
N MET A 270 -1.00 17.70 29.05
CA MET A 270 -1.10 18.33 30.38
C MET A 270 -2.21 19.39 30.44
N ALA A 271 -2.33 20.24 29.44
CA ALA A 271 -3.39 21.25 29.37
C ALA A 271 -4.80 20.65 29.27
N ASN A 272 -4.92 19.43 28.76
CA ASN A 272 -6.18 18.69 28.64
C ASN A 272 -6.54 17.87 29.89
N LYS A 273 -5.91 18.15 31.04
CA LYS A 273 -6.23 17.54 32.35
C LYS A 273 -6.10 16.01 32.32
N PRO A 274 -4.87 15.48 32.17
CA PRO A 274 -4.61 14.05 32.21
C PRO A 274 -4.90 13.47 33.60
N ASP A 275 -5.02 12.15 33.68
CA ASP A 275 -5.10 11.44 34.95
C ASP A 275 -3.79 11.60 35.74
N ILE A 276 -3.92 11.73 37.07
CA ILE A 276 -2.80 11.82 38.00
C ILE A 276 -3.05 10.77 39.10
N PRO A 277 -2.23 9.71 39.22
CA PRO A 277 -1.00 9.49 38.47
C PRO A 277 -1.23 8.96 37.03
N GLY A 278 -0.37 9.34 36.10
CA GLY A 278 -0.50 9.00 34.68
C GLY A 278 0.84 8.85 33.96
N LYS A 279 0.88 7.94 32.96
CA LYS A 279 2.04 7.70 32.08
C LYS A 279 1.59 7.87 30.64
N TYR A 280 2.27 8.72 29.88
CA TYR A 280 1.88 9.07 28.53
C TYR A 280 3.06 9.02 27.57
N PHE A 281 2.86 8.56 26.35
CA PHE A 281 3.90 8.51 25.32
C PHE A 281 3.35 8.90 23.96
N ALA A 282 4.23 9.28 23.03
CA ALA A 282 3.85 9.44 21.64
C ALA A 282 5.00 9.05 20.71
N ILE A 283 4.67 8.48 19.55
CA ILE A 283 5.60 8.27 18.44
C ILE A 283 5.14 9.20 17.31
N LEU A 284 5.90 10.27 17.08
CA LEU A 284 5.44 11.38 16.25
C LEU A 284 6.49 11.74 15.21
N ARG A 285 6.02 12.13 14.03
CA ARG A 285 6.86 12.72 13.00
C ARG A 285 7.20 14.16 13.37
N CYS A 286 8.47 14.51 13.30
CA CYS A 286 9.02 15.84 13.55
C CYS A 286 9.79 16.35 12.32
N TYR A 287 9.91 17.68 12.22
CA TYR A 287 10.45 18.36 11.06
C TYR A 287 11.51 19.37 11.48
N ARG A 288 12.71 19.27 10.93
CA ARG A 288 13.80 20.22 11.15
C ARG A 288 14.55 20.49 9.84
N PRO A 289 15.01 21.72 9.59
CA PRO A 289 15.84 22.06 8.44
C PRO A 289 17.28 21.57 8.60
N ASP A 290 17.45 20.31 9.05
CA ASP A 290 18.75 19.68 9.22
C ASP A 290 19.33 19.29 7.86
N VAL A 291 20.67 19.28 7.78
CA VAL A 291 21.38 18.82 6.59
C VAL A 291 21.15 17.32 6.43
N ILE A 292 20.60 16.92 5.29
CA ILE A 292 20.31 15.50 5.01
C ILE A 292 21.63 14.75 4.83
N ASP A 293 21.86 13.77 5.69
CA ASP A 293 23.00 12.86 5.62
C ASP A 293 22.57 11.42 5.94
N ALA A 294 23.53 10.50 6.11
CA ALA A 294 23.22 9.10 6.39
C ALA A 294 22.51 8.88 7.75
N THR A 295 22.60 9.84 8.67
CA THR A 295 22.12 9.78 10.05
C THR A 295 21.04 10.83 10.40
N HIS A 296 20.91 11.87 9.58
CA HIS A 296 19.96 12.98 9.78
C HIS A 296 19.04 13.13 8.55
N GLY A 297 17.74 13.15 8.82
CA GLY A 297 16.72 13.49 7.83
C GLY A 297 15.98 14.76 8.25
N SER A 298 15.50 15.53 7.29
CA SER A 298 14.65 16.70 7.56
C SER A 298 13.30 16.33 8.20
N GLU A 299 12.89 15.07 8.00
CA GLU A 299 11.74 14.44 8.62
C GLU A 299 12.20 13.17 9.33
N PHE A 300 11.92 13.08 10.63
CA PHE A 300 12.28 11.92 11.44
C PHE A 300 11.16 11.63 12.43
N ASN A 301 11.10 10.42 12.97
CA ASN A 301 10.20 10.14 14.09
C ASN A 301 10.96 10.28 15.41
N GLN A 302 10.30 10.93 16.35
CA GLN A 302 10.71 11.00 17.74
C GLN A 302 9.73 10.19 18.57
N THR A 303 10.25 9.44 19.54
CA THR A 303 9.43 8.86 20.59
C THR A 303 9.66 9.63 21.87
N GLU A 304 8.60 10.06 22.51
CA GLU A 304 8.67 10.82 23.75
C GLU A 304 7.68 10.25 24.76
N GLY A 305 7.85 10.65 26.02
CA GLY A 305 6.85 10.41 27.02
C GLY A 305 7.04 11.23 28.29
N ILE A 306 5.97 11.27 29.07
CA ILE A 306 5.90 11.92 30.36
C ILE A 306 5.28 10.97 31.39
N VAL A 307 5.69 11.11 32.65
CA VAL A 307 5.04 10.51 33.79
C VAL A 307 4.71 11.62 34.79
N ILE A 308 3.46 11.64 35.25
CA ILE A 308 2.89 12.68 36.11
C ILE A 308 2.43 12.00 37.39
N ASP A 309 3.07 12.28 38.52
CA ASP A 309 2.78 11.66 39.83
C ASP A 309 3.50 12.45 40.95
N GLU A 310 2.86 12.55 42.12
CA GLU A 310 3.35 13.30 43.28
C GLU A 310 4.68 12.78 43.86
N SER A 311 4.96 11.48 43.70
CA SER A 311 6.14 10.80 44.26
C SER A 311 7.40 10.93 43.40
N LEU A 312 7.28 11.51 42.20
CA LEU A 312 8.37 11.54 41.23
C LEU A 312 9.52 12.44 41.69
N ASN A 313 10.73 11.96 41.42
CA ASN A 313 11.98 12.66 41.68
C ASN A 313 13.03 12.22 40.66
N PHE A 314 14.23 12.80 40.73
CA PHE A 314 15.27 12.52 39.75
C PHE A 314 15.71 11.05 39.74
N ARG A 315 15.70 10.37 40.90
CA ARG A 315 16.02 8.93 40.98
C ARG A 315 14.97 8.08 40.25
N ALA A 316 13.69 8.45 40.34
CA ALA A 316 12.62 7.77 39.61
C ALA A 316 12.82 7.88 38.09
N LEU A 317 13.24 9.07 37.60
CA LEU A 317 13.59 9.28 36.20
C LEU A 317 14.75 8.37 35.77
N LEU A 318 15.87 8.34 36.52
CA LEU A 318 17.01 7.49 36.19
C LEU A 318 16.64 6.00 36.18
N GLY A 319 15.75 5.58 37.09
CA GLY A 319 15.20 4.22 37.11
C GLY A 319 14.43 3.90 35.83
N LEU A 320 13.50 4.77 35.42
CA LEU A 320 12.74 4.61 34.18
C LEU A 320 13.66 4.54 32.94
N LEU A 321 14.66 5.41 32.85
CA LEU A 321 15.62 5.43 31.74
C LEU A 321 16.47 4.15 31.70
N LYS A 322 16.80 3.58 32.86
CA LYS A 322 17.49 2.29 32.94
C LYS A 322 16.62 1.16 32.39
N GLU A 323 15.33 1.12 32.75
CA GLU A 323 14.39 0.13 32.20
C GLU A 323 14.28 0.26 30.67
N PHE A 324 14.24 1.49 30.13
CA PHE A 324 14.26 1.68 28.68
C PHE A 324 15.54 1.15 28.01
N ALA A 325 16.70 1.34 28.62
CA ALA A 325 17.94 0.79 28.06
C ALA A 325 17.93 -0.75 28.03
N ILE A 326 17.34 -1.39 29.05
CA ILE A 326 17.17 -2.85 29.07
C ILE A 326 16.17 -3.28 27.98
N GLU A 327 15.00 -2.65 27.94
CA GLU A 327 13.91 -3.05 27.05
C GLU A 327 14.19 -2.77 25.57
N PHE A 328 14.79 -1.63 25.25
CA PHE A 328 15.00 -1.20 23.86
C PHE A 328 16.40 -1.54 23.34
N ALA A 329 17.42 -1.54 24.22
CA ALA A 329 18.81 -1.75 23.83
C ALA A 329 19.39 -3.10 24.27
N GLY A 330 18.69 -3.83 25.16
CA GLY A 330 19.16 -5.11 25.69
C GLY A 330 20.46 -4.99 26.51
N THR A 331 20.71 -3.84 27.14
CA THR A 331 21.97 -3.57 27.85
C THR A 331 21.74 -2.83 29.16
N GLU A 332 22.47 -3.23 30.20
CA GLU A 332 22.53 -2.50 31.48
C GLU A 332 23.67 -1.48 31.51
N LYS A 333 24.53 -1.48 30.48
CA LYS A 333 25.70 -0.59 30.39
C LYS A 333 25.25 0.79 29.92
N ILE A 334 24.84 1.62 30.86
CA ILE A 334 24.36 2.98 30.62
C ILE A 334 25.27 4.05 31.24
N LYS A 335 25.21 5.25 30.69
CA LYS A 335 25.80 6.48 31.22
C LYS A 335 24.75 7.57 31.22
N PHE A 336 24.74 8.32 32.32
CA PHE A 336 23.98 9.54 32.47
C PHE A 336 24.94 10.72 32.41
N MET A 337 24.66 11.68 31.54
CA MET A 337 25.43 12.91 31.42
C MET A 337 24.51 14.09 31.72
N PRO A 338 24.90 15.03 32.61
CA PRO A 338 24.18 16.29 32.73
C PRO A 338 24.12 16.97 31.37
N ASP A 339 22.95 17.50 31.03
CA ASP A 339 22.71 18.24 29.80
C ASP A 339 21.78 19.42 30.12
N TYR A 340 21.47 20.26 29.14
CA TYR A 340 20.59 21.41 29.30
C TYR A 340 19.44 21.36 28.29
N TYR A 341 18.21 21.38 28.80
CA TYR A 341 17.01 21.67 28.01
C TYR A 341 16.20 22.78 28.68
N PRO A 342 15.69 23.78 27.94
CA PRO A 342 14.98 24.93 28.51
C PRO A 342 13.78 24.58 29.40
N PHE A 343 13.14 23.44 29.13
CA PHE A 343 11.93 22.99 29.80
C PHE A 343 12.17 22.03 30.97
N THR A 344 13.40 21.61 31.25
CA THR A 344 13.68 20.64 32.34
C THR A 344 14.77 21.10 33.30
N GLU A 345 14.55 20.83 34.59
CA GLU A 345 15.50 21.05 35.66
C GLU A 345 15.25 20.02 36.79
N PRO A 346 16.16 19.07 37.07
CA PRO A 346 17.40 18.79 36.35
C PRO A 346 17.18 18.11 34.99
N SER A 347 18.20 18.21 34.14
CA SER A 347 18.26 17.64 32.78
C SER A 347 19.38 16.60 32.67
N VAL A 348 19.15 15.54 31.88
CA VAL A 348 20.07 14.42 31.72
C VAL A 348 19.97 13.79 30.34
N GLN A 349 21.11 13.45 29.75
CA GLN A 349 21.22 12.65 28.55
C GLN A 349 21.51 11.19 28.90
N LEU A 350 20.80 10.26 28.26
CA LEU A 350 21.05 8.82 28.35
C LEU A 350 21.94 8.36 27.18
N SER A 351 23.01 7.64 27.50
CA SER A 351 23.80 6.86 26.53
C SER A 351 23.86 5.40 26.95
N ALA A 352 23.72 4.47 26.00
CA ALA A 352 23.79 3.04 26.26
C ALA A 352 24.85 2.36 25.39
N LYS A 353 25.54 1.35 25.93
CA LYS A 353 26.60 0.62 25.21
C LYS A 353 26.01 -0.56 24.43
N HIS A 354 26.08 -0.45 23.11
CA HIS A 354 25.72 -1.49 22.18
C HIS A 354 26.94 -2.41 21.85
N PRO A 355 26.77 -3.75 21.79
CA PRO A 355 27.85 -4.69 21.47
C PRO A 355 28.67 -4.39 20.21
N GLN A 356 28.05 -3.87 19.14
CA GLN A 356 28.72 -3.61 17.85
C GLN A 356 29.11 -2.14 17.61
N LEU A 357 28.35 -1.18 18.18
CA LEU A 357 28.52 0.25 17.89
C LEU A 357 29.27 1.00 19.00
N GLY A 358 29.49 0.37 20.16
CA GLY A 358 30.02 1.06 21.32
C GLY A 358 28.96 1.93 22.00
N TRP A 359 29.34 3.12 22.46
CA TRP A 359 28.42 4.02 23.15
C TRP A 359 27.53 4.77 22.16
N VAL A 360 26.21 4.63 22.31
CA VAL A 360 25.21 5.31 21.48
C VAL A 360 24.36 6.20 22.37
N GLU A 361 24.15 7.45 21.94
CA GLU A 361 23.22 8.37 22.58
C GLU A 361 21.78 7.98 22.25
N PHE A 362 20.98 7.80 23.30
CA PHE A 362 19.57 7.41 23.21
C PHE A 362 18.65 8.63 23.12
N GLY A 363 18.95 9.66 23.91
CA GLY A 363 18.23 10.92 23.91
C GLY A 363 18.25 11.61 25.27
N GLY A 364 17.52 12.73 25.31
CA GLY A 364 17.41 13.61 26.46
C GLY A 364 16.23 13.29 27.35
N ALA A 365 16.36 13.62 28.63
CA ALA A 365 15.33 13.48 29.63
C ALA A 365 15.52 14.50 30.75
N GLY A 366 14.49 14.68 31.58
CA GLY A 366 14.58 15.58 32.72
C GLY A 366 13.28 15.66 33.49
N ILE A 367 13.27 16.50 34.52
CA ILE A 367 12.04 16.86 35.25
C ILE A 367 11.54 18.18 34.69
N PHE A 368 10.30 18.24 34.23
CA PHE A 368 9.76 19.50 33.73
C PHE A 368 9.78 20.57 34.80
N ARG A 369 10.15 21.77 34.36
CA ARG A 369 10.17 22.97 35.17
C ARG A 369 8.76 23.35 35.63
N GLU A 370 8.65 23.93 36.82
CA GLU A 370 7.36 24.39 37.34
C GLU A 370 6.76 25.52 36.50
N GLU A 371 7.60 26.35 35.87
CA GLU A 371 7.19 27.41 34.94
C GLU A 371 6.53 26.87 33.65
N LEU A 372 6.66 25.57 33.40
CA LEU A 372 5.96 24.84 32.35
C LEU A 372 4.72 24.14 32.89
N THR A 373 4.81 23.41 34.02
CA THR A 373 3.71 22.57 34.50
C THR A 373 2.56 23.37 35.14
N LYS A 374 2.87 24.33 36.02
CA LYS A 374 1.85 25.10 36.76
C LYS A 374 0.94 25.93 35.85
N PRO A 375 1.44 26.64 34.81
CA PRO A 375 0.56 27.33 33.87
C PRO A 375 -0.42 26.41 33.13
N LEU A 376 -0.05 25.14 32.94
CA LEU A 376 -0.89 24.12 32.30
C LEU A 376 -1.84 23.42 33.30
N GLY A 377 -1.79 23.79 34.58
CA GLY A 377 -2.66 23.25 35.63
C GLY A 377 -2.15 21.97 36.29
N ILE A 378 -0.84 21.70 36.18
CA ILE A 378 -0.20 20.53 36.81
C ILE A 378 0.71 21.02 37.94
N ASP A 379 0.32 20.71 39.17
CA ASP A 379 1.04 21.12 40.40
C ASP A 379 1.90 19.99 41.00
N VAL A 380 2.03 18.87 40.31
CA VAL A 380 2.86 17.72 40.71
C VAL A 380 4.08 17.59 39.78
N PRO A 381 5.17 16.93 40.22
CA PRO A 381 6.33 16.74 39.36
C PRO A 381 6.00 15.93 38.11
N VAL A 382 6.64 16.27 37.00
CA VAL A 382 6.51 15.56 35.73
C VAL A 382 7.90 15.17 35.24
N ILE A 383 8.18 13.88 35.14
CA ILE A 383 9.41 13.40 34.49
C ILE A 383 9.12 13.20 33.01
N ALA A 384 10.05 13.61 32.15
CA ALA A 384 9.90 13.57 30.70
C ALA A 384 11.14 12.98 30.04
N TRP A 385 10.95 12.38 28.87
CA TRP A 385 12.01 11.78 28.07
C TRP A 385 11.70 11.88 26.58
N GLY A 386 12.73 11.96 25.76
CA GLY A 386 12.65 12.00 24.30
C GLY A 386 13.78 11.21 23.67
N LEU A 387 13.44 10.22 22.87
CA LEU A 387 14.35 9.29 22.21
C LEU A 387 14.24 9.41 20.68
N GLY A 388 15.40 9.41 20.03
CA GLY A 388 15.50 9.31 18.57
C GLY A 388 15.21 7.88 18.10
N ILE A 389 13.94 7.54 17.89
CA ILE A 389 13.54 6.16 17.56
C ILE A 389 14.08 5.69 16.20
N ASP A 390 14.34 6.62 15.27
CA ASP A 390 14.90 6.28 13.96
C ASP A 390 16.30 5.70 14.06
N ARG A 391 17.15 6.26 14.93
CA ARG A 391 18.50 5.76 15.17
C ARG A 391 18.48 4.35 15.76
N LEU A 392 17.53 4.09 16.67
CA LEU A 392 17.30 2.74 17.22
C LEU A 392 16.82 1.76 16.16
N ALA A 393 15.94 2.22 15.25
CA ALA A 393 15.45 1.41 14.15
C ALA A 393 16.55 1.05 13.16
N MET A 394 17.35 2.04 12.73
CA MET A 394 18.50 1.84 11.85
C MET A 394 19.39 0.74 12.39
N PHE A 395 19.72 0.85 13.67
CA PHE A 395 20.53 -0.13 14.36
C PHE A 395 19.87 -1.54 14.38
N LYS A 396 18.63 -1.68 14.87
CA LYS A 396 17.96 -2.98 15.00
C LYS A 396 17.74 -3.67 13.64
N LEU A 397 17.55 -2.87 12.58
CA LEU A 397 17.30 -3.37 11.22
C LEU A 397 18.58 -3.51 10.38
N GLY A 398 19.75 -3.15 10.91
CA GLY A 398 21.02 -3.20 10.16
C GLY A 398 21.08 -2.23 8.97
N ILE A 399 20.43 -1.08 9.10
CA ILE A 399 20.36 -0.02 8.08
C ILE A 399 21.42 1.03 8.38
N ASN A 400 22.29 1.31 7.41
CA ASN A 400 23.38 2.28 7.56
C ASN A 400 23.00 3.70 7.14
N ASP A 401 21.92 3.86 6.37
CA ASP A 401 21.45 5.15 5.86
C ASP A 401 19.97 5.34 6.21
N ILE A 402 19.65 6.41 6.95
CA ILE A 402 18.29 6.73 7.40
C ILE A 402 17.31 6.83 6.23
N ARG A 403 17.78 7.22 5.04
CA ARG A 403 16.94 7.35 3.83
C ARG A 403 16.40 6.02 3.36
N ASP A 404 17.12 4.92 3.62
CA ASP A 404 16.65 3.57 3.29
C ASP A 404 15.42 3.18 4.12
N MET A 405 15.25 3.73 5.32
CA MET A 405 14.06 3.49 6.13
C MET A 405 12.77 3.99 5.46
N PHE A 406 12.87 5.01 4.61
CA PHE A 406 11.77 5.58 3.84
C PHE A 406 11.88 5.23 2.35
N SER A 407 12.65 4.19 2.02
CA SER A 407 12.91 3.79 0.65
C SER A 407 11.64 3.40 -0.09
N GLN A 408 11.51 3.90 -1.32
CA GLN A 408 10.50 3.49 -2.28
C GLN A 408 10.98 2.29 -3.14
N ASN A 409 12.20 1.79 -2.89
CA ASN A 409 12.77 0.67 -3.63
C ASN A 409 12.10 -0.66 -3.18
N LEU A 410 11.26 -1.21 -4.06
CA LEU A 410 10.54 -2.46 -3.80
C LEU A 410 11.46 -3.67 -3.61
N ASP A 411 12.62 -3.71 -4.27
CA ASP A 411 13.55 -4.83 -4.16
C ASP A 411 14.31 -4.79 -2.83
N TRP A 412 14.70 -3.59 -2.38
CA TRP A 412 15.21 -3.40 -1.04
C TRP A 412 14.15 -3.84 -0.02
N LEU A 413 12.93 -3.31 -0.14
CA LEU A 413 11.82 -3.67 0.73
C LEU A 413 11.65 -5.17 0.76
N ARG A 414 11.57 -5.88 -0.37
CA ARG A 414 11.42 -7.35 -0.49
C ARG A 414 12.51 -8.15 0.21
N LYS A 415 13.76 -7.70 0.18
CA LYS A 415 14.90 -8.39 0.79
C LYS A 415 15.01 -8.19 2.30
N GLN A 416 14.45 -7.10 2.83
CA GLN A 416 14.52 -6.84 4.27
C GLN A 416 13.80 -7.91 5.10
N VAL A 417 14.52 -8.42 6.09
CA VAL A 417 13.98 -9.35 7.10
C VAL A 417 13.13 -8.55 8.05
N ILE A 418 11.95 -9.06 8.33
CA ILE A 418 11.08 -8.47 9.34
C ILE A 418 11.42 -9.15 10.65
N VAL A 419 12.28 -8.51 11.46
CA VAL A 419 12.65 -9.00 12.80
C VAL A 419 11.48 -8.81 13.75
#